data_AF-A0A0J8UBE4-F1
#
_entry.id   AF-A0A0J8UBE4-F1
#
_cell.length_a   1.000
_cell.length_b   1.000
_cell.length_c   1.000
_cell.angle_alpha   90.00
_cell.angle_beta   90.00
_cell.angle_gamma   90.00
#
_symmetry.space_group_name_H-M   'P 1'
#
loop_
_entity.id
_entity.type
_entity.pdbx_description
1 polymer ?
#
loop_
_entity_poly.entity_id
_entity_poly.type
_entity_poly.pdbx_seq_one_letter_code
_entity_poly.pdbx_strand_id
1 'polypeptide(L)'
;MDFRAQHDSRAQRCYLEGLCQVCSRPIERPPFVLIGGPRQLAALQFEEPPLHPECAAYVSHACPMIAGRMLRFADRDPISESHRGTACPDSSCDCGGWIPMPDTDREPNGRPAHDWYAVYATAYVVGATPDGRAHSAILAPDQIRAVRHISTPGVGRSWKRISLEEVIANG
;
A
#
# COMPACT_ATOMS: atom_id res chain seq x y z
N MET A 1 3.11 1.78 16.37
CA MET A 1 2.43 1.95 15.07
C MET A 1 2.69 0.68 14.29
N ASP A 2 1.66 -0.13 14.09
CA ASP A 2 1.73 -1.28 13.19
C ASP A 2 1.41 -0.80 11.77
N PHE A 3 2.42 -0.81 10.89
CA PHE A 3 2.25 -0.39 9.50
C PHE A 3 1.36 -1.36 8.68
N ARG A 4 0.92 -2.47 9.27
CA ARG A 4 0.17 -3.55 8.57
C ARG A 4 -1.35 -3.38 8.59
N ALA A 5 -1.87 -2.51 9.45
CA ALA A 5 -3.31 -2.32 9.62
C ALA A 5 -3.71 -0.90 9.21
N GLN A 6 -4.41 -0.79 8.08
CA GLN A 6 -5.04 0.46 7.67
C GLN A 6 -6.45 0.53 8.28
N HIS A 7 -6.93 1.75 8.49
CA HIS A 7 -8.30 1.97 8.90
C HIS A 7 -9.21 1.89 7.67
N ASP A 8 -10.07 0.87 7.58
CA ASP A 8 -10.83 0.55 6.35
C ASP A 8 -11.58 1.74 5.76
N SER A 9 -12.34 2.50 6.56
CA SER A 9 -13.07 3.67 6.05
C SER A 9 -12.13 4.76 5.50
N ARG A 10 -10.92 4.91 6.06
CA ARG A 10 -9.91 5.82 5.54
C ARG A 10 -9.35 5.29 4.22
N ALA A 11 -9.11 3.98 4.11
CA ALA A 11 -8.67 3.37 2.86
C ALA A 11 -9.73 3.51 1.75
N GLN A 12 -11.02 3.27 2.06
CA GLN A 12 -12.15 3.51 1.16
C GLN A 12 -12.12 4.94 0.60
N ARG A 13 -12.02 5.93 1.49
CA ARG A 13 -11.95 7.34 1.09
C ARG A 13 -10.72 7.66 0.25
N CYS A 14 -9.57 7.09 0.57
CA CYS A 14 -8.37 7.29 -0.24
C CYS A 14 -8.54 6.78 -1.67
N TYR A 15 -9.14 5.59 -1.86
CA TYR A 15 -9.44 5.06 -3.17
C TYR A 15 -10.48 5.90 -3.94
N LEU A 16 -11.60 6.21 -3.30
CA LEU A 16 -12.77 6.81 -3.95
C LEU A 16 -12.62 8.32 -4.18
N GLU A 17 -11.96 9.03 -3.27
CA GLU A 17 -11.78 10.49 -3.32
C GLU A 17 -10.39 10.90 -3.83
N GLY A 18 -9.51 9.95 -4.18
CA GLY A 18 -8.15 10.25 -4.66
C GLY A 18 -7.25 10.90 -3.60
N LEU A 19 -7.39 10.48 -2.34
CA LEU A 19 -6.58 11.00 -1.24
C LEU A 19 -5.30 10.19 -1.06
N CYS A 20 -4.24 10.86 -0.62
CA CYS A 20 -3.01 10.20 -0.23
C CYS A 20 -3.19 9.41 1.07
N GLN A 21 -2.84 8.12 1.07
CA GLN A 21 -3.01 7.27 2.26
C GLN A 21 -2.23 7.76 3.49
N VAL A 22 -1.09 8.44 3.30
CA VAL A 22 -0.23 8.91 4.41
C VAL A 22 -0.74 10.22 4.99
N CYS A 23 -0.91 11.25 4.16
CA CYS A 23 -1.22 12.60 4.64
C CYS A 23 -2.72 12.96 4.58
N SER A 24 -3.56 12.10 3.99
CA SER A 24 -5.00 12.28 3.81
C SER A 24 -5.41 13.51 3.01
N ARG A 25 -4.47 14.15 2.31
CA ARG A 25 -4.77 15.27 1.40
C ARG A 25 -5.07 14.76 -0.01
N PRO A 26 -5.92 15.45 -0.78
CA PRO A 26 -6.15 15.13 -2.18
C PRO A 26 -4.86 15.09 -3.00
N ILE A 27 -4.77 14.14 -3.93
CA ILE A 27 -3.76 14.13 -4.98
C ILE A 27 -4.38 14.89 -6.16
N GLU A 28 -4.33 16.23 -6.11
CA GLU A 28 -5.04 17.11 -7.05
C GLU A 28 -4.63 16.88 -8.51
N ARG A 29 -3.39 16.44 -8.73
CA ARG A 29 -2.85 16.13 -10.05
C ARG A 29 -1.92 14.94 -9.98
N PRO A 30 -1.84 14.13 -11.05
CA PRO A 30 -0.89 13.05 -11.11
C PRO A 30 0.56 13.55 -10.99
N PRO A 31 1.50 12.69 -10.57
CA PRO A 31 1.35 11.24 -10.49
C PRO A 31 0.73 10.73 -9.18
N PHE A 32 -0.12 9.72 -9.30
CA PHE A 32 -0.48 8.83 -8.20
C PHE A 32 0.64 7.80 -8.01
N VAL A 33 1.14 7.63 -6.78
CA VAL A 33 2.17 6.63 -6.50
C VAL A 33 1.57 5.43 -5.77
N LEU A 34 1.69 4.25 -6.34
CA LEU A 34 1.29 2.98 -5.74
C LEU A 34 2.54 2.22 -5.32
N ILE A 35 2.53 1.62 -4.12
CA ILE A 35 3.62 0.79 -3.62
C ILE A 35 3.14 -0.65 -3.54
N GLY A 36 3.93 -1.60 -4.03
CA GLY A 36 3.58 -3.01 -4.02
C GLY A 36 4.77 -3.94 -4.21
N GLY A 37 4.53 -5.23 -4.01
CA GLY A 37 5.49 -6.30 -4.30
C GLY A 37 5.46 -6.77 -5.76
N PRO A 38 6.29 -7.77 -6.14
CA PRO A 38 6.38 -8.29 -7.49
C PRO A 38 5.03 -8.75 -8.07
N ARG A 39 4.24 -9.50 -7.30
CA ARG A 39 2.92 -10.01 -7.73
C ARG A 39 1.95 -8.89 -8.11
N GLN A 40 1.89 -7.84 -7.28
CA GLN A 40 1.02 -6.68 -7.50
C GLN A 40 1.45 -5.89 -8.73
N LEU A 41 2.77 -5.73 -8.90
CA LEU A 41 3.33 -5.07 -10.07
C LEU A 41 3.09 -5.85 -11.37
N ALA A 42 3.24 -7.18 -11.35
CA ALA A 42 2.94 -8.03 -12.50
C ALA A 42 1.45 -7.99 -12.88
N ALA A 43 0.56 -7.95 -11.89
CA ALA A 43 -0.89 -7.85 -12.09
C ALA A 43 -1.39 -6.43 -12.38
N LEU A 44 -0.53 -5.40 -12.22
CA LEU A 44 -0.91 -3.99 -12.22
C LEU A 44 -2.07 -3.67 -11.27
N GLN A 45 -2.15 -4.40 -10.15
CA GLN A 45 -3.19 -4.28 -9.14
C GLN A 45 -2.56 -4.18 -7.76
N PHE A 46 -2.83 -3.06 -7.08
CA PHE A 46 -2.21 -2.70 -5.82
C PHE A 46 -3.26 -2.66 -4.71
N GLU A 47 -2.92 -3.24 -3.56
CA GLU A 47 -3.82 -3.42 -2.41
C GLU A 47 -3.77 -2.22 -1.44
N GLU A 48 -2.84 -1.30 -1.65
CA GLU A 48 -2.76 -0.04 -0.90
C GLU A 48 -3.23 1.18 -1.73
N PRO A 49 -3.91 2.15 -1.09
CA PRO A 49 -4.33 3.38 -1.76
C PRO A 49 -3.14 4.25 -2.21
N PRO A 50 -3.40 5.22 -3.11
CA PRO A 50 -2.33 6.03 -3.70
C PRO A 50 -1.66 6.97 -2.71
N LEU A 51 -0.45 7.40 -3.08
CA LEU A 51 0.41 8.32 -2.36
C LEU A 51 0.78 9.51 -3.25
N HIS A 52 1.06 10.65 -2.62
CA HIS A 52 1.90 11.68 -3.27
C HIS A 52 3.33 11.16 -3.47
N PRO A 53 4.08 11.67 -4.46
CA PRO A 53 5.50 11.35 -4.65
C PRO A 53 6.36 11.51 -3.40
N GLU A 54 6.21 12.62 -2.67
CA GLU A 54 6.95 12.90 -1.44
C GLU A 54 6.51 11.98 -0.29
N CYS A 55 5.23 11.58 -0.24
CA CYS A 55 4.73 10.63 0.74
C CYS A 55 5.28 9.22 0.46
N ALA A 56 5.37 8.81 -0.81
CA ALA A 56 6.02 7.56 -1.19
C ALA A 56 7.52 7.55 -0.85
N ALA A 57 8.21 8.67 -1.09
CA ALA A 57 9.58 8.83 -0.65
C ALA A 57 9.70 8.70 0.87
N TYR A 58 8.84 9.38 1.65
CA TYR A 58 8.79 9.25 3.10
C TYR A 58 8.58 7.79 3.55
N VAL A 59 7.55 7.11 3.02
CA VAL A 59 7.23 5.72 3.36
C VAL A 59 8.41 4.80 3.09
N SER A 60 9.12 5.02 1.97
CA SER A 60 10.30 4.24 1.61
C SER A 60 11.47 4.35 2.59
N HIS A 61 11.48 5.37 3.44
CA HIS A 61 12.42 5.50 4.55
C HIS A 61 11.80 5.02 5.87
N ALA A 62 10.55 5.43 6.15
CA ALA A 62 9.92 5.27 7.45
C ALA A 62 9.50 3.82 7.74
N CYS A 63 8.88 3.13 6.77
CA CYS A 63 8.39 1.76 6.94
C CYS A 63 9.57 0.77 6.90
N PRO A 64 9.86 0.01 7.97
CA PRO A 64 10.99 -0.93 7.97
C PRO A 64 10.88 -2.02 6.91
N MET A 65 9.65 -2.46 6.59
CA MET A 65 9.39 -3.45 5.55
C MET A 65 9.71 -2.89 4.15
N ILE A 66 9.10 -1.75 3.79
CA ILE A 66 9.30 -1.11 2.48
C ILE A 66 10.72 -0.54 2.32
N ALA A 67 11.40 -0.22 3.42
CA ALA A 67 12.81 0.18 3.40
C ALA A 67 13.79 -1.00 3.24
N GLY A 68 13.30 -2.25 3.20
CA GLY A 68 14.11 -3.46 3.09
C GLY A 68 14.89 -3.82 4.36
N ARG A 69 14.51 -3.25 5.51
CA ARG A 69 15.17 -3.52 6.81
C ARG A 69 14.65 -4.78 7.50
N MET A 70 13.55 -5.35 6.99
CA MET A 70 12.96 -6.60 7.48
C MET A 70 13.20 -7.72 6.47
N LEU A 71 13.56 -8.91 6.94
CA LEU A 71 13.75 -10.10 6.11
C LEU A 71 12.49 -10.95 5.98
N ARG A 72 11.52 -10.77 6.89
CA ARG A 72 10.27 -11.52 6.94
C ARG A 72 9.15 -10.61 7.39
N PHE A 73 7.95 -10.89 6.91
CA PHE A 73 6.75 -10.30 7.50
C PHE A 73 6.59 -10.80 8.94
N ALA A 74 5.91 -10.00 9.76
CA ALA A 74 5.67 -10.39 11.15
C ALA A 74 4.86 -11.70 11.21
N ASP A 75 5.26 -12.57 12.13
CA ASP A 75 4.67 -13.92 12.35
C ASP A 75 3.50 -13.91 13.35
N ARG A 76 2.97 -12.73 13.62
CA ARG A 76 1.84 -12.50 14.53
C ARG A 76 0.76 -11.79 13.77
N ASP A 77 -0.48 -11.88 14.21
CA ASP A 77 -1.56 -11.13 13.59
C ASP A 77 -1.27 -9.62 13.60
N PRO A 78 -1.76 -8.86 12.60
CA PRO A 78 -1.76 -7.41 12.63
C PRO A 78 -2.34 -6.94 13.96
N ILE A 79 -1.53 -6.27 14.76
CA ILE A 79 -2.06 -5.58 15.93
C ILE A 79 -2.42 -4.23 15.37
N SER A 80 -3.69 -3.95 15.13
CA SER A 80 -4.02 -2.55 14.85
C SER A 80 -3.63 -1.74 16.10
N GLU A 81 -2.56 -0.96 16.00
CA GLU A 81 -2.15 -0.10 17.08
C GLU A 81 -2.69 1.29 16.80
N SER A 82 -3.73 1.67 17.56
CA SER A 82 -3.61 2.91 18.31
C SER A 82 -4.20 2.72 19.72
N HIS A 83 -3.56 3.41 20.68
CA HIS A 83 -3.80 3.42 22.12
C HIS A 83 -5.02 2.66 22.67
N ARG A 84 -4.74 1.65 23.52
CA ARG A 84 -5.62 1.18 24.62
C ARG A 84 -7.12 1.00 24.29
N GLY A 85 -7.49 0.42 23.14
CA GLY A 85 -8.89 0.04 22.91
C GLY A 85 -9.89 1.19 23.08
N THR A 86 -9.47 2.44 22.82
CA THR A 86 -10.38 3.59 22.83
C THR A 86 -11.13 3.67 21.51
N ALA A 87 -12.42 4.01 21.58
CA ALA A 87 -13.26 4.25 20.41
C ALA A 87 -12.62 5.28 19.48
N CYS A 88 -12.85 5.12 18.17
CA CYS A 88 -12.39 6.07 17.16
C CYS A 88 -12.88 7.49 17.54
N PRO A 89 -11.98 8.49 17.66
CA PRO A 89 -12.39 9.83 18.08
C PRO A 89 -13.15 10.59 16.99
N ASP A 90 -13.15 10.08 15.75
CA ASP A 90 -13.90 10.65 14.65
C ASP A 90 -15.35 10.16 14.71
N SER A 91 -16.25 11.06 15.13
CA SER A 91 -17.69 10.79 15.21
C SER A 91 -18.35 10.62 13.83
N SER A 92 -17.68 10.98 12.74
CA SER A 92 -18.13 10.73 11.37
C SER A 92 -17.59 9.43 10.80
N CYS A 93 -16.73 8.73 11.55
CA CYS A 93 -16.19 7.46 11.15
C CYS A 93 -17.20 6.33 11.42
N ASP A 94 -17.59 5.63 10.37
CA ASP A 94 -18.51 4.49 10.39
C ASP A 94 -17.90 3.19 10.94
N CYS A 95 -16.66 3.24 11.45
CA CYS A 95 -15.95 2.05 11.96
C CYS A 95 -16.61 1.38 13.18
N GLY A 96 -17.59 2.03 13.81
CA GLY A 96 -18.34 1.48 14.96
C GLY A 96 -17.51 1.29 16.23
N GLY A 97 -16.26 1.78 16.28
CA GLY A 97 -15.26 1.31 17.23
C GLY A 97 -14.62 0.02 16.73
N TRP A 98 -13.29 -0.08 16.87
CA TRP A 98 -12.50 -1.10 16.20
C TRP A 98 -12.95 -2.54 16.52
N ILE A 99 -13.39 -3.27 15.51
CA ILE A 99 -13.67 -4.72 15.58
C ILE A 99 -12.54 -5.45 14.85
N PRO A 100 -11.87 -6.43 15.48
CA PRO A 100 -10.92 -7.28 14.79
C PRO A 100 -11.64 -7.98 13.62
N MET A 101 -11.25 -7.66 12.39
CA MET A 101 -11.69 -8.43 11.23
C MET A 101 -10.80 -9.67 11.14
N PRO A 102 -11.35 -10.89 11.14
CA PRO A 102 -10.58 -12.05 10.73
C PRO A 102 -10.19 -11.84 9.26
N ASP A 103 -8.89 -11.76 9.02
CA ASP A 103 -8.30 -11.55 7.70
C ASP A 103 -8.37 -12.89 6.93
N THR A 104 -9.57 -13.25 6.42
CA THR A 104 -9.85 -14.61 5.92
C THR A 104 -9.17 -14.97 4.60
N ASP A 105 -8.59 -13.99 3.89
CA ASP A 105 -7.96 -14.20 2.57
C ASP A 105 -6.44 -13.91 2.56
N ARG A 106 -5.80 -13.77 3.72
CA ARG A 106 -4.38 -13.37 3.79
C ARG A 106 -3.42 -14.56 3.72
N GLU A 107 -2.38 -14.42 2.90
CA GLU A 107 -1.27 -15.37 2.85
C GLU A 107 -0.59 -15.53 4.24
N PRO A 108 -0.01 -16.71 4.55
CA PRO A 108 0.47 -17.03 5.89
C PRO A 108 1.44 -16.00 6.49
N ASN A 109 1.24 -15.71 7.77
CA ASN A 109 2.14 -14.89 8.59
C ASN A 109 3.59 -15.45 8.58
N GLY A 110 4.56 -14.57 8.77
CA GLY A 110 5.97 -14.98 8.83
C GLY A 110 6.63 -15.25 7.48
N ARG A 111 5.99 -15.00 6.32
CA ARG A 111 6.59 -15.23 4.99
C ARG A 111 7.86 -14.40 4.75
N PRO A 112 8.79 -14.84 3.86
CA PRO A 112 9.92 -14.03 3.43
C PRO A 112 9.47 -12.67 2.90
N ALA A 113 10.19 -11.61 3.26
CA ALA A 113 10.01 -10.32 2.63
C ALA A 113 10.45 -10.42 1.15
N HIS A 114 9.86 -9.58 0.31
CA HIS A 114 10.20 -9.47 -1.11
C HIS A 114 10.63 -8.04 -1.41
N ASP A 115 11.12 -7.83 -2.64
CA ASP A 115 11.41 -6.51 -3.15
C ASP A 115 10.16 -5.63 -3.16
N TRP A 116 10.37 -4.32 -3.01
CA TRP A 116 9.30 -3.33 -3.02
C TRP A 116 9.49 -2.38 -4.19
N TYR A 117 8.38 -1.99 -4.80
CA TYR A 117 8.36 -1.12 -5.97
C TYR A 117 7.41 0.05 -5.78
N ALA A 118 7.76 1.21 -6.32
CA ALA A 118 6.88 2.36 -6.44
C ALA A 118 6.54 2.58 -7.93
N VAL A 119 5.25 2.60 -8.25
CA VAL A 119 4.73 2.87 -9.59
C VAL A 119 4.10 4.25 -9.61
N TYR A 120 4.59 5.10 -10.51
CA TYR A 120 4.05 6.43 -10.75
C TYR A 120 3.08 6.34 -11.91
N ALA A 121 1.81 6.62 -11.66
CA ALA A 121 0.73 6.49 -12.63
C ALA A 121 0.00 7.82 -12.86
N THR A 122 -0.58 8.00 -14.06
CA THR A 122 -1.42 9.17 -14.36
C THR A 122 -2.84 9.06 -13.85
N ALA A 123 -3.33 7.83 -13.68
CA ALA A 123 -4.67 7.52 -13.21
C ALA A 123 -4.66 6.09 -12.68
N TYR A 124 -5.74 5.69 -12.02
CA TYR A 124 -6.03 4.32 -11.66
C TYR A 124 -7.54 4.10 -11.68
N VAL A 125 -7.96 2.85 -11.80
CA VAL A 125 -9.35 2.43 -11.59
C VAL A 125 -9.45 1.77 -10.22
N VAL A 126 -10.54 2.01 -9.51
CA VAL A 126 -10.81 1.37 -8.22
C VAL A 126 -11.35 -0.04 -8.48
N GLY A 127 -10.62 -1.06 -8.01
CA GLY A 127 -11.13 -2.41 -7.89
C GLY A 127 -12.01 -2.53 -6.64
N ALA A 128 -13.20 -3.10 -6.79
CA ALA A 128 -14.18 -3.25 -5.73
C ALA A 128 -14.58 -4.71 -5.53
N THR A 129 -14.87 -5.09 -4.30
CA THR A 129 -15.46 -6.37 -3.94
C THR A 129 -16.92 -6.46 -4.42
N PRO A 130 -17.54 -7.67 -4.43
CA PRO A 130 -18.95 -7.81 -4.83
C PRO A 130 -19.95 -6.98 -4.02
N ASP A 131 -19.66 -6.68 -2.76
CA ASP A 131 -20.45 -5.79 -1.90
C ASP A 131 -20.15 -4.29 -2.12
N GLY A 132 -19.30 -3.95 -3.09
CA GLY A 132 -19.04 -2.59 -3.55
C GLY A 132 -17.94 -1.85 -2.78
N ARG A 133 -17.17 -2.51 -1.92
CA ARG A 133 -16.08 -1.88 -1.17
C ARG A 133 -14.82 -1.79 -2.03
N ALA A 134 -14.20 -0.62 -2.07
CA ALA A 134 -12.92 -0.42 -2.72
C ALA A 134 -11.82 -1.24 -2.02
N HIS A 135 -11.07 -2.05 -2.76
CA HIS A 135 -10.02 -2.88 -2.17
C HIS A 135 -8.68 -2.77 -2.91
N SER A 136 -8.66 -2.20 -4.11
CA SER A 136 -7.43 -2.08 -4.88
C SER A 136 -7.44 -0.90 -5.86
N ALA A 137 -6.24 -0.47 -6.25
CA ALA A 137 -6.00 0.38 -7.40
C ALA A 137 -5.47 -0.46 -8.56
N ILE A 138 -6.16 -0.40 -9.70
CA ILE A 138 -5.83 -1.13 -10.92
C ILE A 138 -5.29 -0.13 -11.95
N LEU A 139 -4.15 -0.46 -12.56
CA LEU A 139 -3.52 0.35 -13.60
C LEU A 139 -3.64 -0.31 -14.97
N ALA A 140 -3.84 0.50 -16.00
CA ALA A 140 -3.54 0.10 -17.37
C ALA A 140 -2.06 0.40 -17.70
N PRO A 141 -1.39 -0.39 -18.56
CA PRO A 141 0.03 -0.19 -18.87
C PRO A 141 0.38 1.22 -19.38
N ASP A 142 -0.50 1.85 -20.15
CA ASP A 142 -0.34 3.20 -20.70
C ASP A 142 -0.43 4.32 -19.64
N GLN A 143 -0.99 4.01 -18.47
CA GLN A 143 -1.05 4.94 -17.33
C GLN A 143 0.27 5.02 -16.57
N ILE A 144 1.19 4.07 -16.79
CA ILE A 144 2.45 3.98 -16.05
C ILE A 144 3.47 4.97 -16.62
N ARG A 145 3.94 5.89 -15.79
CA ARG A 145 4.96 6.89 -16.13
C ARG A 145 6.35 6.47 -15.69
N ALA A 146 6.45 5.74 -14.59
CA ALA A 146 7.72 5.26 -14.05
C ALA A 146 7.51 4.11 -13.08
N VAL A 147 8.48 3.21 -13.03
CA VAL A 147 8.63 2.24 -11.95
C VAL A 147 9.96 2.50 -11.25
N ARG A 148 9.96 2.40 -9.92
CA ARG A 148 11.17 2.45 -9.11
C ARG A 148 11.28 1.22 -8.24
N HIS A 149 12.43 0.55 -8.27
CA HIS A 149 12.81 -0.40 -7.24
C HIS A 149 13.11 0.35 -5.95
N ILE A 150 12.33 0.11 -4.91
CA ILE A 150 12.49 0.75 -3.61
C ILE A 150 13.61 0.07 -2.85
N SER A 151 13.52 -1.23 -2.59
CA SER A 151 14.47 -1.95 -1.71
C SER A 151 14.44 -3.45 -1.93
N THR A 152 15.57 -4.09 -1.63
CA THR A 152 15.68 -5.55 -1.44
C THR A 152 15.83 -5.87 0.05
N PRO A 153 15.10 -6.87 0.58
CA PRO A 153 15.22 -7.29 1.97
C PRO A 153 16.68 -7.60 2.37
N GLY A 154 17.14 -7.02 3.47
CA GLY A 154 18.51 -7.23 3.99
C GLY A 154 19.60 -6.41 3.30
N VAL A 155 19.36 -5.94 2.08
CA VAL A 155 20.25 -4.99 1.37
C VAL A 155 19.87 -3.55 1.68
N GLY A 156 18.56 -3.29 1.77
CA GLY A 156 18.00 -1.98 2.05
C GLY A 156 17.62 -1.20 0.78
N ARG A 157 17.41 0.10 0.97
CA ARG A 157 16.81 0.98 -0.03
C ARG A 157 17.78 1.36 -1.15
N SER A 158 17.30 1.26 -2.40
CA SER A 158 18.03 1.66 -3.61
C SER A 158 17.37 2.84 -4.36
N TRP A 159 16.04 2.92 -4.37
CA TRP A 159 15.24 3.93 -5.09
C TRP A 159 15.61 4.11 -6.58
N LYS A 160 15.96 3.03 -7.25
CA LYS A 160 16.43 3.05 -8.65
C LYS A 160 15.26 3.02 -9.62
N ARG A 161 15.33 3.81 -10.69
CA ARG A 161 14.38 3.70 -11.80
C ARG A 161 14.69 2.43 -12.58
N ILE A 162 13.64 1.69 -12.94
CA ILE A 162 13.71 0.43 -13.69
C ILE A 162 12.61 0.42 -14.76
N SER A 163 12.71 -0.48 -15.74
CA SER A 163 11.61 -0.74 -16.67
C SER A 163 10.60 -1.71 -16.05
N LEU A 164 9.35 -1.67 -16.53
CA LEU A 164 8.32 -2.62 -16.09
C LEU A 164 8.67 -4.06 -16.54
N GLU A 165 9.21 -4.19 -17.76
CA GLU A 165 9.62 -5.45 -18.36
C GLU A 165 10.74 -6.14 -17.55
N GLU A 166 11.71 -5.35 -17.06
CA GLU A 166 12.79 -5.83 -16.18
C GLU A 166 12.25 -6.44 -14.89
N VAL A 167 11.11 -5.99 -14.37
CA VAL A 167 10.53 -6.56 -13.16
C VAL A 167 9.75 -7.82 -13.45
N ILE A 168 8.92 -7.82 -14.49
CA ILE A 168 8.10 -8.98 -14.87
C ILE A 168 8.99 -10.17 -15.27
N ALA A 169 10.14 -9.92 -15.91
CA ALA A 169 11.08 -10.98 -16.29
C ALA A 169 11.80 -11.64 -15.10
N ASN A 170 11.83 -11.00 -13.92
CA ASN A 170 12.60 -11.44 -12.75
C ASN A 170 11.71 -11.82 -11.55
N GLY A 171 10.39 -11.71 -11.65
CA GLY A 171 9.41 -11.99 -10.58
C GLY A 171 8.62 -13.27 -10.83
#